data_AF-A0A841MDZ7-F1
#
_entry.id   AF-A0A841MDZ7-F1
#
_cell.length_a   1.000
_cell.length_b   1.000
_cell.length_c   1.000
_cell.angle_alpha   90.00
_cell.angle_beta   90.00
_cell.angle_gamma   90.00
#
_symmetry.space_group_name_H-M   'P 1'
#
loop_
_entity.id
_entity.type
_entity.pdbx_description
1 polymer ?
#
loop_
_entity_poly.entity_id
_entity_poly.type
_entity_poly.pdbx_seq_one_letter_code
_entity_poly.pdbx_strand_id
1 'polypeptide(L)'
;MPSPIVLKVEFEESGEAIKPMANAAMLDPTTAEVTWPVTVWFDGSRTYDAELDFGPRKIKKITLDPHGRFPDKNIEDNVWPRE
;
A
#
# COMPACT_ATOMS: atom_id res chain seq x y z
N MET A 1 2.04 -19.64 -3.80
CA MET A 1 1.64 -19.55 -2.38
C MET A 1 0.95 -18.22 -2.19
N PRO A 2 -0.22 -18.15 -1.52
CA PRO A 2 -0.84 -16.86 -1.19
C PRO A 2 0.06 -16.11 -0.21
N SER A 3 0.14 -14.78 -0.31
CA SER A 3 0.99 -13.94 0.55
C SER A 3 0.22 -12.72 1.07
N PRO A 4 0.64 -12.12 2.19
CA PRO A 4 0.09 -10.83 2.62
C PRO A 4 0.34 -9.75 1.57
N ILE A 5 -0.68 -8.92 1.31
CA ILE A 5 -0.51 -7.69 0.52
C ILE A 5 0.24 -6.70 1.40
N VAL A 6 1.33 -6.11 0.88
CA VAL A 6 2.08 -5.05 1.56
C VAL A 6 2.24 -3.91 0.56
N LEU A 7 1.72 -2.74 0.93
CA LEU A 7 1.82 -1.52 0.14
C LEU A 7 2.64 -0.48 0.90
N LYS A 8 3.57 0.17 0.21
CA LYS A 8 4.13 1.45 0.64
C LYS A 8 3.31 2.57 0.02
N VAL A 9 2.78 3.47 0.84
CA VAL A 9 1.98 4.62 0.45
C VAL A 9 2.74 5.89 0.81
N GLU A 10 3.06 6.69 -0.19
CA GLU A 10 3.78 7.96 -0.06
C GLU A 10 2.80 9.10 -0.31
N PHE A 11 2.75 10.06 0.61
CA PHE A 11 1.85 11.22 0.57
C PHE A 11 2.59 12.48 0.10
N GLU A 12 1.83 13.50 -0.30
CA GLU A 12 2.39 14.84 -0.48
C GLU A 12 2.91 15.41 0.85
N GLU A 13 3.95 16.25 0.77
CA GLU A 13 4.61 16.84 1.96
C GLU A 13 3.68 17.78 2.76
N SER A 14 2.66 18.32 2.11
CA SER A 14 1.74 19.30 2.69
C SER A 14 0.27 18.85 2.55
N GLY A 15 -0.64 19.54 3.25
CA GLY A 15 -2.08 19.27 3.23
C GLY A 15 -2.65 19.06 4.64
N GLU A 16 -3.77 18.36 4.72
CA GLU A 16 -4.39 17.98 6.00
C GLU A 16 -3.72 16.78 6.67
N ALA A 17 -3.94 16.57 7.97
CA ALA A 17 -3.36 15.45 8.69
C ALA A 17 -3.79 14.10 8.10
N ILE A 18 -2.85 13.15 8.05
CA ILE A 18 -3.12 11.77 7.61
C ILE A 18 -3.98 11.08 8.66
N LYS A 19 -5.13 10.56 8.25
CA LYS A 19 -5.99 9.74 9.11
C LYS A 19 -5.32 8.38 9.34
N PRO A 20 -5.16 7.91 10.60
CA PRO A 20 -4.57 6.60 10.85
C PRO A 20 -5.51 5.48 10.40
N MET A 21 -4.94 4.41 9.84
CA MET A 21 -5.65 3.18 9.49
C MET A 21 -5.16 2.05 10.39
N ALA A 22 -6.06 1.16 10.83
CA ALA A 22 -5.73 0.08 11.76
C ALA A 22 -4.71 -0.94 11.21
N ASN A 23 -4.66 -1.09 9.89
CA ASN A 23 -3.77 -1.98 9.17
C ASN A 23 -2.57 -1.25 8.54
N ALA A 24 -2.31 0.00 8.95
CA ALA A 24 -1.21 0.81 8.48
C ALA A 24 -0.24 1.19 9.61
N ALA A 25 1.05 1.21 9.30
CA ALA A 25 2.11 1.72 10.16
C ALA A 25 2.79 2.90 9.45
N MET A 26 2.87 4.05 10.13
CA MET A 26 3.65 5.19 9.60
C MET A 26 5.14 4.90 9.74
N LEU A 27 5.88 4.96 8.63
CA LEU A 27 7.34 4.84 8.62
C LEU A 27 8.02 6.19 8.87
N ASP A 28 7.40 7.27 8.38
CA ASP A 28 7.78 8.66 8.56
C ASP A 28 6.53 9.57 8.43
N PRO A 29 6.62 10.91 8.58
CA PRO A 29 5.44 11.79 8.52
C PRO A 29 4.64 11.76 7.21
N THR A 30 5.23 11.23 6.13
CA THR A 30 4.72 11.25 4.76
C THR A 30 4.67 9.87 4.11
N THR A 31 5.00 8.81 4.85
CA THR A 31 5.03 7.43 4.33
C THR A 31 4.37 6.47 5.29
N ALA A 32 3.44 5.66 4.77
CA ALA A 32 2.82 4.56 5.49
C ALA A 32 3.13 3.22 4.81
N GLU A 33 3.24 2.15 5.60
CA GLU A 33 3.18 0.78 5.13
C GLU A 33 1.83 0.18 5.52
N VAL A 34 1.08 -0.34 4.56
CA VAL A 34 -0.26 -0.92 4.75
C VAL A 34 -0.22 -2.40 4.44
N THR A 35 -0.74 -3.21 5.35
CA THR A 35 -0.68 -4.67 5.24
C THR A 35 -2.06 -5.30 5.34
N TRP A 36 -2.35 -6.24 4.43
CA TRP A 36 -3.49 -7.14 4.56
C TRP A 36 -3.01 -8.57 4.74
N PRO A 37 -3.61 -9.34 5.66
CA PRO A 37 -3.22 -10.72 5.90
C PRO A 37 -3.46 -11.60 4.68
N VAL A 38 -2.75 -12.72 4.61
CA VAL A 38 -2.88 -13.72 3.54
C VAL A 38 -4.31 -14.27 3.36
N THR A 39 -5.15 -14.14 4.39
CA THR A 39 -6.54 -14.64 4.40
C THR A 39 -7.43 -13.97 3.36
N VAL A 40 -7.03 -12.79 2.82
CA VAL A 40 -7.78 -12.12 1.74
C VAL A 40 -7.88 -12.94 0.45
N TRP A 41 -7.06 -13.97 0.30
CA TRP A 41 -7.06 -14.86 -0.87
C TRP A 41 -7.83 -16.16 -0.65
N PHE A 42 -8.33 -16.43 0.56
CA PHE A 42 -8.83 -17.76 0.95
C PHE A 42 -10.21 -18.08 0.36
N ASP A 43 -10.91 -17.09 -0.15
CA ASP A 43 -12.16 -17.26 -0.92
C ASP A 43 -11.92 -17.69 -2.38
N GLY A 44 -10.65 -17.79 -2.81
CA GLY A 44 -10.26 -18.15 -4.17
C GLY A 44 -10.24 -16.97 -5.14
N SER A 45 -10.51 -15.75 -4.68
CA SER A 45 -10.40 -14.55 -5.52
C SER A 45 -8.95 -14.30 -5.94
N ARG A 46 -8.78 -13.83 -7.18
CA ARG A 46 -7.49 -13.40 -7.73
C ARG A 46 -7.31 -11.88 -7.71
N THR A 47 -8.33 -11.17 -7.25
CA THR A 47 -8.38 -9.71 -7.18
C THR A 47 -8.80 -9.30 -5.78
N TYR A 48 -8.21 -8.21 -5.29
CA TYR A 48 -8.54 -7.65 -3.98
C TYR A 48 -8.63 -6.13 -4.09
N ASP A 49 -9.77 -5.58 -3.69
CA ASP A 49 -9.98 -4.14 -3.63
C ASP A 49 -9.44 -3.60 -2.31
N ALA A 50 -8.26 -3.00 -2.36
CA ALA A 50 -7.59 -2.43 -1.20
C ALA A 50 -8.06 -0.98 -0.97
N GLU A 51 -8.92 -0.79 0.05
CA GLU A 51 -9.37 0.54 0.45
C GLU A 51 -8.29 1.28 1.26
N LEU A 52 -7.99 2.52 0.86
CA LEU A 52 -7.00 3.39 1.50
C LEU A 52 -7.68 4.68 2.00
N ASP A 53 -8.29 4.63 3.17
CA ASP A 53 -8.97 5.77 3.80
C ASP A 53 -8.03 6.55 4.74
N PHE A 54 -7.05 7.23 4.15
CA PHE A 54 -6.10 8.11 4.84
C PHE A 54 -6.59 9.55 5.00
N GLY A 55 -7.86 9.81 4.70
CA GLY A 55 -8.41 11.15 4.66
C GLY A 55 -7.98 11.94 3.42
N PRO A 56 -8.03 13.29 3.46
CA PRO A 56 -7.96 14.12 2.26
C PRO A 56 -6.54 14.45 1.78
N ARG A 57 -5.48 14.06 2.53
CA ARG A 57 -4.12 14.28 2.04
C ARG A 57 -3.87 13.45 0.79
N LYS A 58 -3.42 14.11 -0.28
CA LYS A 58 -3.16 13.46 -1.58
C LYS A 58 -2.07 12.41 -1.41
N ILE A 59 -2.38 11.18 -1.81
CA ILE A 59 -1.39 10.12 -2.03
C ILE A 59 -0.62 10.49 -3.29
N LYS A 60 0.69 10.52 -3.21
CA LYS A 60 1.60 10.82 -4.33
C LYS A 60 1.97 9.56 -5.11
N LYS A 61 2.21 8.45 -4.39
CA LYS A 61 2.68 7.19 -4.99
C LYS A 61 2.32 6.01 -4.11
N ILE A 62 2.01 4.88 -4.74
CA ILE A 62 1.82 3.59 -4.09
C ILE A 62 2.81 2.61 -4.71
N THR A 63 3.44 1.78 -3.88
CA THR A 63 4.33 0.70 -4.32
C THR A 63 3.86 -0.63 -3.70
N LEU A 64 3.60 -1.63 -4.54
CA LEU A 64 3.32 -3.00 -4.10
C LEU A 64 4.64 -3.73 -3.83
N ASP A 65 4.64 -4.52 -2.75
CA ASP A 65 5.80 -5.32 -2.33
C ASP A 65 7.11 -4.52 -2.22
N PRO A 66 7.15 -3.44 -1.42
CA PRO A 66 8.30 -2.54 -1.33
C PRO A 66 9.60 -3.21 -0.86
N HIS A 67 9.51 -4.41 -0.28
CA HIS A 67 10.65 -5.19 0.21
C HIS A 67 11.12 -6.27 -0.77
N GLY A 68 10.49 -6.41 -1.94
CA GLY A 68 10.86 -7.42 -2.95
C GLY A 68 10.82 -8.85 -2.40
N ARG A 69 9.76 -9.20 -1.65
CA ARG A 69 9.60 -10.53 -1.03
C ARG A 69 9.46 -11.63 -2.08
N PHE A 70 9.04 -11.28 -3.29
CA PHE A 70 8.86 -12.20 -4.40
C PHE A 70 9.77 -11.85 -5.59
N PRO A 71 10.36 -12.85 -6.27
CA PRO A 71 11.09 -12.60 -7.50
C PRO A 71 10.18 -11.97 -8.55
N ASP A 72 10.48 -10.73 -8.91
CA ASP A 72 9.77 -9.96 -9.92
C ASP A 72 10.72 -9.62 -11.08
N LYS A 73 10.26 -9.86 -12.31
CA LYS A 73 11.01 -9.51 -13.52
C LYS A 73 11.08 -8.01 -13.72
N ASN A 74 10.04 -7.26 -13.32
CA ASN A 74 9.91 -5.84 -13.55
C ASN A 74 9.33 -5.11 -12.33
N ILE A 75 10.18 -4.80 -11.37
CA ILE A 75 9.78 -4.15 -10.11
C ILE A 75 9.08 -2.78 -10.34
N GLU A 76 9.34 -2.13 -11.48
CA GLU A 76 8.78 -0.81 -11.78
C GLU A 76 7.26 -0.83 -12.05
N ASP A 77 6.69 -1.96 -12.47
CA ASP A 77 5.24 -2.07 -12.70
C ASP A 77 4.42 -2.27 -11.42
N ASN A 78 5.10 -2.47 -10.28
CA ASN A 78 4.49 -2.44 -8.96
C ASN A 78 4.36 -1.01 -8.39
N VAL A 79 4.63 0.02 -9.19
CA VAL A 79 4.58 1.42 -8.77
C VAL A 79 3.49 2.18 -9.50
N TRP A 80 2.55 2.74 -8.74
CA TRP A 80 1.50 3.62 -9.25
C TRP A 80 1.70 5.05 -8.73
N PRO A 81 2.19 5.98 -9.57
CA PRO A 81 2.16 7.40 -9.25
C PRO A 81 0.71 7.92 -9.34
N ARG A 82 0.36 8.89 -8.49
CA ARG A 82 -0.92 9.60 -8.60
C ARG A 82 -0.66 10.90 -9.36
N GLU A 83 -1.14 10.95 -10.59
CA GLU A 83 -1.15 12.16 -11.42
C GLU A 83 -1.89 13.32 -10.69
#